data_AF-A0A241WFN5-F1
#
_entry.id   AF-A0A241WFN5-F1
#
_cell.length_a   1.000
_cell.length_b   1.000
_cell.length_c   1.000
_cell.angle_alpha   90.00
_cell.angle_beta   90.00
_cell.angle_gamma   90.00
#
_symmetry.space_group_name_H-M   'P 1'
#
loop_
_entity.id
_entity.type
_entity.pdbx_description
1 polymer ?
#
loop_
_entity_poly.entity_id
_entity_poly.type
_entity_poly.pdbx_seq_one_letter_code
_entity_poly.pdbx_strand_id
1 'polypeptide(L)'
;MSIENIGEDGFLDTLRIVGGSSGGVSANTRLATVRWPDGKEADTFIKIFPVETRSLEIINESFGFLMAQEINLRQSPRVALIKISVDDIPSVANDIFAQENGYYYAWACRSIGGENMKKMYFKPPYDSGSPQEFLQYFDALSEWDHFSNLIAFDDCVGNCDRNPGNIIFLGKNNLAIIDHGLIFGGSYWSIDGLQNANNFENLMLNNFIQQHNNAPSHIAWQPVIDCAANNVSKYSTFWDKLFHKIIPVFQVLIPNIQTVSVVAALLINYLKNRVLSSASRFTSLSTHYSSLGAVAP
;
A
#
# COMPACT_ATOMS: atom_id res chain seq x y z
N MET A 1 6.18 -12.43 -9.63
CA MET A 1 4.72 -12.33 -9.80
C MET A 1 4.38 -11.14 -10.68
N SER A 2 3.27 -11.23 -11.41
CA SER A 2 2.66 -10.18 -12.23
C SER A 2 1.28 -9.86 -11.66
N ILE A 3 0.73 -8.70 -12.00
CA ILE A 3 -0.67 -8.37 -11.72
C ILE A 3 -1.50 -9.12 -12.77
N GLU A 4 -2.46 -9.92 -12.30
CA GLU A 4 -3.29 -10.75 -13.17
C GLU A 4 -4.52 -9.98 -13.66
N ASN A 5 -5.24 -10.53 -14.64
CA ASN A 5 -6.52 -10.00 -15.09
C ASN A 5 -7.59 -11.07 -14.90
N ILE A 6 -8.73 -10.69 -14.33
CA ILE A 6 -9.87 -11.57 -14.08
C ILE A 6 -11.08 -10.97 -14.80
N GLY A 7 -11.74 -11.80 -15.61
CA GLY A 7 -12.98 -11.45 -16.31
C GLY A 7 -14.17 -11.33 -15.35
N GLU A 8 -15.32 -10.91 -15.88
CA GLU A 8 -16.55 -10.75 -15.09
C GLU A 8 -16.99 -12.09 -14.47
N ASP A 9 -16.84 -13.18 -15.21
CA ASP A 9 -17.13 -14.56 -14.79
C ASP A 9 -16.23 -15.08 -13.65
N GLY A 10 -15.15 -14.35 -13.35
CA GLY A 10 -14.27 -14.67 -12.23
C GLY A 10 -14.82 -14.21 -10.89
N PHE A 11 -15.71 -13.21 -10.84
CA PHE A 11 -16.41 -12.84 -9.63
C PHE A 11 -17.58 -13.79 -9.41
N LEU A 12 -17.59 -14.55 -8.30
CA LEU A 12 -18.60 -15.59 -8.09
C LEU A 12 -19.65 -15.21 -7.06
N ASP A 13 -19.23 -14.77 -5.86
CA ASP A 13 -20.17 -14.43 -4.80
C ASP A 13 -19.55 -13.47 -3.77
N THR A 14 -20.39 -12.59 -3.20
CA THR A 14 -19.99 -11.74 -2.07
C THR A 14 -20.20 -12.51 -0.77
N LEU A 15 -19.11 -12.86 -0.09
CA LEU A 15 -19.16 -13.52 1.22
C LEU A 15 -19.50 -12.53 2.34
N ARG A 16 -18.90 -11.34 2.31
CA ARG A 16 -19.21 -10.24 3.25
C ARG A 16 -18.75 -8.88 2.72
N ILE A 17 -19.48 -7.83 3.10
CA ILE A 17 -18.99 -6.45 3.00
C ILE A 17 -18.10 -6.17 4.21
N VAL A 18 -16.89 -5.66 3.96
CA VAL A 18 -15.94 -5.28 5.01
C VAL A 18 -16.26 -3.84 5.41
N GLY A 19 -16.81 -3.64 6.60
CA GLY A 19 -17.12 -2.31 7.12
C GLY A 19 -15.86 -1.49 7.46
N GLY A 20 -15.98 -0.16 7.47
CA GLY A 20 -14.87 0.80 7.69
C GLY A 20 -14.20 0.78 9.07
N SER A 21 -14.53 -0.17 9.94
CA SER A 21 -13.93 -0.34 11.27
C SER A 21 -12.54 -0.98 11.26
N SER A 22 -11.96 -1.29 10.08
CA SER A 22 -10.66 -1.97 9.92
C SER A 22 -9.53 -1.12 9.34
N GLY A 23 -9.70 0.19 9.11
CA GLY A 23 -8.71 1.06 8.43
C GLY A 23 -9.14 1.43 7.01
N GLY A 24 -8.73 2.63 6.54
CA GLY A 24 -8.99 3.21 5.21
C GLY A 24 -10.47 3.25 4.75
N VAL A 25 -11.11 4.43 4.75
CA VAL A 25 -12.50 4.59 4.23
C VAL A 25 -12.53 4.77 2.70
N SER A 26 -11.39 4.71 2.01
CA SER A 26 -11.34 5.09 0.60
C SER A 26 -12.08 4.11 -0.31
N ALA A 27 -12.18 2.82 0.02
CA ALA A 27 -12.81 1.81 -0.83
C ALA A 27 -13.99 1.07 -0.18
N ASN A 28 -15.00 0.74 -1.00
CA ASN A 28 -15.97 -0.30 -0.66
C ASN A 28 -15.27 -1.67 -0.81
N THR A 29 -14.84 -2.23 0.32
CA THR A 29 -14.11 -3.50 0.34
C THR A 29 -15.06 -4.66 0.61
N ARG A 30 -14.91 -5.74 -0.16
CA ARG A 30 -15.72 -6.95 -0.05
C ARG A 30 -14.80 -8.15 0.05
N LEU A 31 -15.14 -9.10 0.92
CA LEU A 31 -14.60 -10.45 0.81
C LEU A 31 -15.53 -11.23 -0.11
N ALA A 32 -14.98 -11.81 -1.16
CA ALA A 32 -15.71 -12.54 -2.18
C ALA A 32 -15.01 -13.85 -2.52
N THR A 33 -15.78 -14.81 -3.04
CA THR A 33 -15.22 -15.98 -3.73
C THR A 33 -14.89 -15.56 -5.15
N VAL A 34 -13.64 -15.75 -5.56
CA VAL A 34 -13.17 -15.40 -6.91
C VAL A 34 -12.51 -16.61 -7.55
N ARG A 35 -12.85 -16.89 -8.81
CA ARG A 35 -12.14 -17.84 -9.66
C ARG A 35 -10.95 -17.14 -10.33
N TRP A 36 -9.76 -17.57 -9.97
CA TRP A 36 -8.51 -17.03 -10.48
C TRP A 36 -8.15 -17.63 -11.86
N PRO A 37 -7.20 -17.04 -12.62
CA PRO A 37 -6.85 -17.50 -13.96
C PRO A 37 -6.36 -18.95 -14.06
N ASP A 38 -5.94 -19.57 -12.95
CA ASP A 38 -5.58 -20.99 -12.86
C ASP A 38 -6.80 -21.90 -12.63
N GLY A 39 -8.02 -21.36 -12.70
CA GLY A 39 -9.28 -22.06 -12.48
C GLY A 39 -9.61 -22.32 -11.01
N LYS A 40 -8.73 -21.94 -10.07
CA LYS A 40 -8.94 -22.16 -8.64
C LYS A 40 -9.77 -21.06 -8.03
N GLU A 41 -10.68 -21.44 -7.15
CA GLU A 41 -11.47 -20.51 -6.36
C GLU A 41 -10.74 -20.16 -5.05
N ALA A 42 -10.82 -18.90 -4.65
CA ALA A 42 -10.23 -18.46 -3.39
C ALA A 42 -10.96 -17.23 -2.82
N ASP A 43 -11.01 -17.18 -1.50
CA ASP A 43 -11.35 -16.00 -0.72
C ASP A 43 -10.44 -14.83 -1.12
N THR A 44 -11.06 -13.75 -1.61
CA THR A 44 -10.38 -12.62 -2.22
C THR A 44 -11.03 -11.33 -1.75
N PHE A 45 -10.19 -10.37 -1.34
CA PHE A 45 -10.64 -9.02 -1.04
C PHE A 45 -10.73 -8.24 -2.34
N ILE A 46 -11.92 -7.74 -2.65
CA ILE A 46 -12.22 -6.85 -3.77
C ILE A 46 -12.36 -5.43 -3.23
N LYS A 47 -11.52 -4.52 -3.70
CA LYS A 47 -11.60 -3.09 -3.38
C LYS A 47 -12.20 -2.33 -4.55
N ILE A 48 -13.38 -1.77 -4.33
CA ILE A 48 -14.06 -0.90 -5.28
C ILE A 48 -13.85 0.53 -4.81
N PHE A 49 -13.03 1.26 -5.56
CA PHE A 49 -12.71 2.66 -5.28
C PHE A 49 -13.74 3.63 -5.88
N PRO A 50 -13.83 4.88 -5.35
CA PRO A 50 -14.71 5.93 -5.85
C PRO A 50 -14.40 6.21 -7.32
N VAL A 51 -15.43 6.50 -8.11
CA VAL A 51 -15.28 6.64 -9.57
C VAL A 51 -14.25 7.71 -9.95
N GLU A 52 -14.12 8.76 -9.13
CA GLU A 52 -13.21 9.88 -9.35
C GLU A 52 -11.73 9.51 -9.17
N THR A 53 -11.42 8.54 -8.30
CA THR A 53 -10.04 8.12 -7.98
C THR A 53 -9.72 6.70 -8.39
N ARG A 54 -10.70 5.94 -8.89
CA ARG A 54 -10.60 4.49 -9.06
C ARG A 54 -9.36 4.05 -9.81
N SER A 55 -9.13 4.62 -10.99
CA SER A 55 -7.95 4.26 -11.78
C SER A 55 -6.64 4.66 -11.07
N LEU A 56 -6.62 5.80 -10.36
CA LEU A 56 -5.44 6.28 -9.64
C LEU A 56 -5.11 5.36 -8.46
N GLU A 57 -6.10 4.98 -7.66
CA GLU A 57 -5.89 4.09 -6.50
C GLU A 57 -5.54 2.66 -6.92
N ILE A 58 -6.09 2.15 -8.03
CA ILE A 58 -5.66 0.86 -8.59
C ILE A 58 -4.21 0.93 -9.10
N ILE A 59 -3.82 2.04 -9.74
CA ILE A 59 -2.43 2.28 -10.15
C ILE A 59 -1.52 2.32 -8.91
N ASN A 60 -1.95 2.99 -7.84
CA ASN A 60 -1.22 3.06 -6.58
C ASN A 60 -1.02 1.68 -5.96
N GLU A 61 -2.09 0.88 -5.84
CA GLU A 61 -2.03 -0.51 -5.38
C GLU A 61 -1.07 -1.35 -6.23
N SER A 62 -1.10 -1.16 -7.55
CA SER A 62 -0.25 -1.87 -8.49
C SER A 62 1.24 -1.55 -8.29
N PHE A 63 1.59 -0.26 -8.16
CA PHE A 63 2.96 0.16 -7.87
C PHE A 63 3.42 -0.29 -6.48
N GLY A 64 2.60 -0.08 -5.45
CA GLY A 64 2.91 -0.47 -4.07
C GLY A 64 3.15 -1.97 -3.95
N PHE A 65 2.29 -2.78 -4.56
CA PHE A 65 2.47 -4.23 -4.63
C PHE A 65 3.78 -4.61 -5.30
N LEU A 66 4.07 -4.09 -6.49
CA LEU A 66 5.28 -4.46 -7.24
C LEU A 66 6.57 -4.03 -6.53
N MET A 67 6.57 -2.85 -5.89
CA MET A 67 7.70 -2.33 -5.13
C MET A 67 7.93 -3.14 -3.85
N ALA A 68 6.89 -3.39 -3.05
CA ALA A 68 6.98 -4.20 -1.83
C ALA A 68 7.49 -5.62 -2.13
N GLN A 69 7.07 -6.19 -3.26
CA GLN A 69 7.51 -7.51 -3.70
C GLN A 69 9.03 -7.56 -3.93
N GLU A 70 9.63 -6.52 -4.51
CA GLU A 70 11.05 -6.48 -4.85
C GLU A 70 11.95 -6.45 -3.60
N ILE A 71 11.46 -5.87 -2.51
CA ILE A 71 12.19 -5.81 -1.23
C ILE A 71 11.78 -6.92 -0.25
N ASN A 72 10.98 -7.90 -0.71
CA ASN A 72 10.47 -9.03 0.06
C ASN A 72 9.62 -8.63 1.28
N LEU A 73 8.89 -7.51 1.22
CA LEU A 73 7.85 -7.25 2.21
C LEU A 73 6.66 -8.17 1.95
N ARG A 74 6.29 -8.94 2.98
CA ARG A 74 5.19 -9.90 2.89
C ARG A 74 3.88 -9.16 2.64
N GLN A 75 3.12 -9.64 1.68
CA GLN A 75 1.82 -9.13 1.27
C GLN A 75 1.02 -10.28 0.65
N SER A 76 -0.09 -9.98 -0.02
CA SER A 76 -0.84 -11.00 -0.73
C SER A 76 -0.02 -11.75 -1.76
N PRO A 77 -0.15 -13.09 -1.87
CA PRO A 77 0.58 -13.87 -2.86
C PRO A 77 0.06 -13.66 -4.28
N ARG A 78 -1.15 -13.12 -4.46
CA ARG A 78 -1.75 -12.90 -5.78
C ARG A 78 -2.65 -11.68 -5.77
N VAL A 79 -2.52 -10.88 -6.81
CA VAL A 79 -3.33 -9.69 -7.04
C VAL A 79 -3.77 -9.64 -8.49
N ALA A 80 -4.92 -9.03 -8.75
CA ALA A 80 -5.46 -8.89 -10.08
C ALA A 80 -6.25 -7.59 -10.25
N LEU A 81 -6.37 -7.17 -11.50
CA LEU A 81 -7.48 -6.33 -11.94
C LEU A 81 -8.66 -7.26 -12.21
N ILE A 82 -9.78 -7.05 -11.52
CA ILE A 82 -11.00 -7.81 -11.75
C ILE A 82 -12.06 -6.93 -12.38
N LYS A 83 -12.77 -7.44 -13.38
CA LYS A 83 -13.98 -6.80 -13.88
C LYS A 83 -15.16 -7.14 -12.99
N ILE A 84 -15.88 -6.12 -12.55
CA ILE A 84 -17.11 -6.24 -11.78
C ILE A 84 -18.26 -5.83 -12.69
N SER A 85 -19.18 -6.76 -12.96
CA SER A 85 -20.38 -6.47 -13.74
C SER A 85 -21.28 -5.50 -12.98
N VAL A 86 -21.91 -4.57 -13.71
CA VAL A 86 -22.90 -3.65 -13.11
C VAL A 86 -24.17 -4.38 -12.67
N ASP A 87 -24.43 -5.59 -13.19
CA ASP A 87 -25.54 -6.43 -12.77
C ASP A 87 -25.27 -7.09 -11.41
N ASP A 88 -24.00 -7.43 -11.12
CA ASP A 88 -23.60 -7.99 -9.82
C ASP A 88 -23.51 -6.90 -8.75
N ILE A 89 -22.85 -5.79 -9.09
CA ILE A 89 -22.67 -4.64 -8.19
C ILE A 89 -22.90 -3.35 -8.98
N PRO A 90 -24.07 -2.72 -8.83
CA PRO A 90 -24.41 -1.49 -9.55
C PRO A 90 -23.36 -0.39 -9.37
N SER A 91 -22.97 0.22 -10.47
CA SER A 91 -22.11 1.41 -10.45
C SER A 91 -22.91 2.66 -10.09
N VAL A 92 -22.20 3.73 -9.74
CA VAL A 92 -22.81 5.05 -9.53
C VAL A 92 -23.22 5.67 -10.87
N ALA A 93 -24.24 6.52 -10.86
CA ALA A 93 -24.84 7.07 -12.08
C ALA A 93 -23.86 7.90 -12.95
N ASN A 94 -22.83 8.50 -12.35
CA ASN A 94 -21.79 9.28 -13.04
C ASN A 94 -20.62 8.44 -13.56
N ASP A 95 -20.67 7.11 -13.41
CA ASP A 95 -19.64 6.19 -13.90
C ASP A 95 -19.83 5.85 -15.38
N ILE A 96 -19.48 6.81 -16.25
CA ILE A 96 -19.67 6.71 -17.70
C ILE A 96 -19.04 5.42 -18.25
N PHE A 97 -17.82 5.08 -17.80
CA PHE A 97 -17.15 3.85 -18.24
C PHE A 97 -17.99 2.61 -17.93
N ALA A 98 -18.50 2.49 -16.71
CA ALA A 98 -19.34 1.36 -16.32
C ALA A 98 -20.66 1.31 -17.11
N GLN A 99 -21.30 2.47 -17.33
CA GLN A 99 -22.55 2.54 -18.09
C GLN A 99 -22.36 2.13 -19.56
N GLU A 100 -21.24 2.51 -20.17
CA GLU A 100 -20.95 2.19 -21.58
C GLU A 100 -20.50 0.73 -21.78
N ASN A 101 -19.82 0.15 -20.79
CA ASN A 101 -19.18 -1.17 -20.93
C ASN A 101 -19.92 -2.30 -20.21
N GLY A 102 -20.85 -2.00 -19.30
CA GLY A 102 -21.52 -3.00 -18.46
C GLY A 102 -20.67 -3.54 -17.30
N TYR A 103 -19.46 -3.01 -17.11
CA TYR A 103 -18.56 -3.39 -16.02
C TYR A 103 -17.60 -2.26 -15.66
N TYR A 104 -16.97 -2.36 -14.49
CA TYR A 104 -15.82 -1.53 -14.09
C TYR A 104 -14.71 -2.38 -13.46
N TYR A 105 -13.50 -1.83 -13.40
CA TYR A 105 -12.37 -2.53 -12.77
C TYR A 105 -12.32 -2.29 -11.26
N ALA A 106 -11.98 -3.33 -10.51
CA ALA A 106 -11.65 -3.26 -9.10
C ALA A 106 -10.28 -3.91 -8.84
N TRP A 107 -9.71 -3.64 -7.66
CA TRP A 107 -8.49 -4.31 -7.22
C TRP A 107 -8.85 -5.58 -6.45
N ALA A 108 -8.34 -6.73 -6.92
CA ALA A 108 -8.52 -8.01 -6.28
C ALA A 108 -7.22 -8.47 -5.61
N CYS A 109 -7.32 -8.89 -4.35
CA CYS A 109 -6.18 -9.29 -3.55
C CYS A 109 -6.53 -10.59 -2.82
N ARG A 110 -5.84 -11.69 -3.12
CA ARG A 110 -6.13 -12.98 -2.49
C ARG A 110 -5.94 -12.86 -0.98
N SER A 111 -6.88 -13.40 -0.21
CA SER A 111 -6.76 -13.44 1.25
C SER A 111 -5.48 -14.18 1.67
N ILE A 112 -4.77 -13.61 2.64
CA ILE A 112 -3.61 -14.22 3.29
C ILE A 112 -3.95 -14.83 4.65
N GLY A 113 -5.24 -14.83 5.01
CA GLY A 113 -5.68 -15.09 6.38
C GLY A 113 -5.19 -14.00 7.34
N GLY A 114 -5.28 -14.29 8.64
CA GLY A 114 -4.91 -13.37 9.70
C GLY A 114 -5.96 -12.29 10.00
N GLU A 115 -5.60 -11.40 10.92
CA GLU A 115 -6.42 -10.27 11.33
C GLU A 115 -5.59 -8.98 11.23
N ASN A 116 -6.25 -7.85 10.92
CA ASN A 116 -5.54 -6.57 10.94
C ASN A 116 -5.16 -6.20 12.38
N MET A 117 -3.99 -5.57 12.54
CA MET A 117 -3.49 -5.21 13.87
C MET A 117 -4.35 -4.15 14.56
N LYS A 118 -5.11 -3.33 13.82
CA LYS A 118 -6.07 -2.39 14.41
C LYS A 118 -7.07 -3.11 15.32
N LYS A 119 -7.72 -4.17 14.83
CA LYS A 119 -8.68 -4.95 15.62
C LYS A 119 -8.05 -5.77 16.75
N MET A 120 -6.76 -6.09 16.65
CA MET A 120 -6.06 -6.85 17.68
C MET A 120 -5.61 -5.99 18.85
N TYR A 121 -5.12 -4.77 18.57
CA TYR A 121 -4.44 -3.94 19.57
C TYR A 121 -5.24 -2.71 20.01
N PHE A 122 -6.29 -2.32 19.27
CA PHE A 122 -7.07 -1.12 19.57
C PHE A 122 -8.52 -1.48 19.86
N LYS A 123 -9.21 -0.65 20.65
CA LYS A 123 -10.63 -0.82 20.96
C LYS A 123 -11.53 0.10 20.10
N PRO A 124 -12.78 -0.32 19.81
CA PRO A 124 -13.78 0.57 19.24
C PRO A 124 -13.97 1.85 20.09
N PRO A 125 -14.20 3.03 19.49
CA PRO A 125 -14.58 3.24 18.08
C PRO A 125 -13.43 3.25 17.05
N TYR A 126 -12.19 2.87 17.41
CA TYR A 126 -11.03 2.79 16.49
C TYR A 126 -10.59 4.12 15.85
N ASP A 127 -11.17 5.24 16.29
CA ASP A 127 -10.85 6.59 15.81
C ASP A 127 -9.55 7.12 16.42
N SER A 128 -9.15 6.58 17.58
CA SER A 128 -7.90 6.88 18.28
C SER A 128 -7.43 5.67 19.08
N GLY A 129 -6.16 5.68 19.49
CA GLY A 129 -5.59 4.68 20.39
C GLY A 129 -5.02 5.33 21.64
N SER A 130 -5.14 4.64 22.77
CA SER A 130 -4.46 5.01 24.00
C SER A 130 -2.94 4.76 23.88
N PRO A 131 -2.11 5.46 24.68
CA PRO A 131 -0.66 5.21 24.69
C PRO A 131 -0.28 3.75 24.96
N GLN A 132 -1.08 3.03 25.76
CA GLN A 132 -0.85 1.62 26.07
C GLN A 132 -1.16 0.70 24.88
N GLU A 133 -2.18 1.00 24.08
CA GLU A 133 -2.51 0.25 22.87
C GLU A 133 -1.43 0.46 21.81
N PHE A 134 -0.96 1.70 21.63
CA PHE A 134 0.17 1.99 20.76
C PHE A 134 1.47 1.32 21.24
N LEU A 135 1.72 1.27 22.56
CA LEU A 135 2.88 0.54 23.10
C LEU A 135 2.84 -0.93 22.68
N GLN A 136 1.73 -1.62 22.90
CA GLN A 136 1.58 -3.04 22.53
C GLN A 136 1.68 -3.28 21.02
N TYR A 137 1.10 -2.37 20.23
CA TYR A 137 1.20 -2.40 18.77
C TYR A 137 2.65 -2.28 18.30
N PHE A 138 3.41 -1.32 18.84
CA PHE A 138 4.80 -1.12 18.47
C PHE A 138 5.73 -2.19 19.04
N ASP A 139 5.45 -2.75 20.22
CA ASP A 139 6.20 -3.91 20.74
C ASP A 139 6.10 -5.09 19.75
N ALA A 140 4.89 -5.38 19.23
CA ALA A 140 4.69 -6.43 18.24
C ALA A 140 5.36 -6.13 16.88
N LEU A 141 5.41 -4.86 16.47
CA LEU A 141 6.15 -4.46 15.27
C LEU A 141 7.67 -4.55 15.47
N SER A 142 8.19 -4.18 16.63
CA SER A 142 9.62 -4.25 16.93
C SER A 142 10.14 -5.69 16.99
N GLU A 143 9.26 -6.68 17.25
CA GLU A 143 9.58 -8.10 17.09
C GLU A 143 9.57 -8.59 15.63
N TRP A 144 9.12 -7.78 14.68
CA TRP A 144 9.06 -8.15 13.26
C TRP A 144 10.36 -7.78 12.53
N ASP A 145 11.07 -8.77 12.00
CA ASP A 145 12.37 -8.60 11.34
C ASP A 145 12.35 -7.62 10.15
N HIS A 146 11.17 -7.36 9.59
CA HIS A 146 10.99 -6.43 8.46
C HIS A 146 10.45 -5.06 8.86
N PHE A 147 10.31 -4.74 10.15
CA PHE A 147 9.76 -3.46 10.57
C PHE A 147 10.57 -2.25 10.08
N SER A 148 11.90 -2.30 10.19
CA SER A 148 12.77 -1.25 9.64
C SER A 148 12.63 -1.12 8.11
N ASN A 149 12.40 -2.26 7.43
CA ASN A 149 12.18 -2.27 5.98
C ASN A 149 10.80 -1.68 5.61
N LEU A 150 9.78 -1.86 6.43
CA LEU A 150 8.48 -1.20 6.27
C LEU A 150 8.60 0.32 6.37
N ILE A 151 9.28 0.83 7.41
CA ILE A 151 9.49 2.28 7.58
C ILE A 151 10.19 2.87 6.35
N ALA A 152 11.27 2.22 5.89
CA ALA A 152 12.02 2.65 4.71
C ALA A 152 11.19 2.55 3.42
N PHE A 153 10.39 1.49 3.28
CA PHE A 153 9.51 1.28 2.13
C PHE A 153 8.46 2.38 2.02
N ASP A 154 7.70 2.64 3.08
CA ASP A 154 6.64 3.66 3.06
C ASP A 154 7.21 5.04 2.75
N ASP A 155 8.45 5.33 3.19
CA ASP A 155 9.14 6.56 2.79
C ASP A 155 9.48 6.55 1.28
N CYS A 156 10.04 5.45 0.76
CA CYS A 156 10.41 5.32 -0.66
C CYS A 156 9.22 5.49 -1.61
N VAL A 157 8.04 4.97 -1.26
CA VAL A 157 6.85 5.04 -2.11
C VAL A 157 5.97 6.25 -1.83
N GLY A 158 6.27 7.01 -0.77
CA GLY A 158 5.44 8.15 -0.38
C GLY A 158 4.09 7.74 0.19
N ASN A 159 4.04 6.68 1.00
CA ASN A 159 2.81 6.21 1.61
C ASN A 159 2.41 7.11 2.78
N CYS A 160 1.23 7.74 2.69
CA CYS A 160 0.69 8.60 3.74
C CYS A 160 -0.40 7.94 4.59
N ASP A 161 -0.69 6.64 4.41
CA ASP A 161 -1.75 5.94 5.14
C ASP A 161 -1.31 4.58 5.72
N ARG A 162 -0.04 4.42 6.12
CA ARG A 162 0.35 3.21 6.86
C ARG A 162 -0.14 3.27 8.31
N ASN A 163 -1.42 2.92 8.52
CA ASN A 163 -2.05 2.80 9.82
C ASN A 163 -2.13 1.31 10.29
N PRO A 164 -2.44 1.02 11.57
CA PRO A 164 -2.52 -0.36 12.09
C PRO A 164 -3.52 -1.28 11.38
N GLY A 165 -4.51 -0.73 10.67
CA GLY A 165 -5.45 -1.47 9.84
C GLY A 165 -4.81 -2.07 8.58
N ASN A 166 -3.70 -1.46 8.14
CA ASN A 166 -2.98 -1.82 6.93
C ASN A 166 -1.81 -2.79 7.20
N ILE A 167 -1.77 -3.38 8.41
CA ILE A 167 -0.86 -4.46 8.81
C ILE A 167 -1.68 -5.68 9.21
N ILE A 168 -1.39 -6.83 8.62
CA ILE A 168 -2.02 -8.11 8.92
C ILE A 168 -1.09 -8.95 9.79
N PHE A 169 -1.60 -9.39 10.93
CA PHE A 169 -0.93 -10.34 11.81
C PHE A 169 -1.18 -11.77 11.33
N LEU A 170 -0.11 -12.48 10.98
CA LEU A 170 -0.14 -13.88 10.57
C LEU A 170 0.51 -14.82 11.60
N GLY A 171 1.05 -14.26 12.70
CA GLY A 171 1.76 -14.98 13.75
C GLY A 171 2.90 -14.14 14.34
N LYS A 172 3.53 -14.65 15.41
CA LYS A 172 4.70 -14.01 16.02
C LYS A 172 5.83 -13.83 14.99
N ASN A 173 6.40 -12.63 14.91
CA ASN A 173 7.41 -12.24 13.91
C ASN A 173 6.97 -12.52 12.45
N ASN A 174 5.67 -12.59 12.17
CA ASN A 174 5.15 -12.85 10.84
C ASN A 174 3.97 -11.93 10.55
N LEU A 175 4.29 -10.76 10.03
CA LEU A 175 3.33 -9.76 9.61
C LEU A 175 3.32 -9.62 8.09
N ALA A 176 2.26 -9.04 7.57
CA ALA A 176 2.14 -8.68 6.16
C ALA A 176 1.52 -7.29 6.02
N ILE A 177 1.82 -6.62 4.92
CA ILE A 177 1.26 -5.31 4.59
C ILE A 177 0.19 -5.44 3.51
N ILE A 178 -0.80 -4.57 3.59
CA ILE A 178 -1.87 -4.42 2.61
C ILE A 178 -2.14 -2.94 2.38
N ASP A 179 -2.96 -2.61 1.39
CA ASP A 179 -3.43 -1.25 1.17
C ASP A 179 -2.34 -0.23 0.86
N HIS A 180 -2.03 -0.14 -0.43
CA HIS A 180 -1.10 0.85 -0.96
C HIS A 180 -1.83 1.96 -1.74
N GLY A 181 -3.14 2.13 -1.54
CA GLY A 181 -3.96 3.08 -2.29
C GLY A 181 -3.52 4.55 -2.15
N LEU A 182 -2.77 4.89 -1.10
CA LEU A 182 -2.32 6.26 -0.78
C LEU A 182 -0.79 6.42 -0.81
N ILE A 183 -0.13 5.76 -1.76
CA ILE A 183 1.26 6.06 -2.15
C ILE A 183 1.33 7.29 -3.07
N PHE A 184 2.53 7.75 -3.43
CA PHE A 184 2.73 9.02 -4.14
C PHE A 184 2.12 10.23 -3.40
N GLY A 185 2.10 10.19 -2.07
CA GLY A 185 1.54 11.23 -1.21
C GLY A 185 0.01 11.35 -1.20
N GLY A 186 -0.73 10.44 -1.86
CA GLY A 186 -2.19 10.40 -1.81
C GLY A 186 -2.86 9.84 -3.08
N SER A 187 -4.18 9.97 -3.18
CA SER A 187 -4.97 9.45 -4.31
C SER A 187 -5.13 10.42 -5.49
N TYR A 188 -4.75 11.70 -5.34
CA TYR A 188 -5.01 12.78 -6.32
C TYR A 188 -3.74 13.41 -6.95
N TRP A 189 -2.65 12.64 -7.05
CA TRP A 189 -1.36 13.13 -7.57
C TRP A 189 -1.39 13.67 -9.01
N SER A 190 -2.46 13.43 -9.77
CA SER A 190 -2.67 14.02 -11.11
C SER A 190 -3.16 15.47 -11.07
N ILE A 191 -3.90 15.87 -10.02
CA ILE A 191 -4.47 17.22 -9.83
C ILE A 191 -3.51 18.08 -9.01
N ASP A 192 -3.02 17.53 -7.91
CA ASP A 192 -2.10 18.22 -6.99
C ASP A 192 -0.66 18.28 -7.50
N GLY A 193 -0.40 17.57 -8.61
CA GLY A 193 0.92 17.34 -9.16
C GLY A 193 1.80 16.48 -8.27
N LEU A 194 2.81 15.84 -8.86
CA LEU A 194 3.82 15.09 -8.11
C LEU A 194 4.71 15.99 -7.22
N GLN A 195 4.52 17.31 -7.22
CA GLN A 195 5.19 18.23 -6.28
C GLN A 195 4.62 18.09 -4.87
N ASN A 196 3.29 18.08 -4.70
CA ASN A 196 2.65 17.84 -3.40
C ASN A 196 2.89 16.40 -2.91
N ALA A 197 3.03 15.44 -3.85
CA ALA A 197 3.44 14.07 -3.55
C ALA A 197 4.80 13.96 -2.83
N ASN A 198 5.67 14.97 -2.92
CA ASN A 198 6.94 14.98 -2.17
C ASN A 198 6.77 15.43 -0.72
N ASN A 199 5.65 16.06 -0.37
CA ASN A 199 5.34 16.55 0.97
C ASN A 199 4.28 15.66 1.61
N PHE A 200 4.69 14.48 2.08
CA PHE A 200 3.82 13.53 2.76
C PHE A 200 4.38 13.19 4.15
N GLU A 201 3.47 12.76 5.02
CA GLU A 201 3.82 12.23 6.33
C GLU A 201 3.97 10.72 6.26
N ASN A 202 5.14 10.21 6.65
CA ASN A 202 5.30 8.78 6.90
C ASN A 202 4.67 8.49 8.28
N LEU A 203 3.39 8.11 8.28
CA LEU A 203 2.63 7.90 9.52
C LEU A 203 3.27 6.82 10.42
N MET A 204 3.78 5.74 9.85
CA MET A 204 4.44 4.68 10.61
C MET A 204 5.66 5.22 11.37
N LEU A 205 6.52 5.97 10.66
CA LEU A 205 7.68 6.62 11.25
C LEU A 205 7.30 7.62 12.34
N ASN A 206 6.35 8.52 12.03
CA ASN A 206 5.96 9.59 12.93
C ASN A 206 5.35 9.03 14.23
N ASN A 207 4.45 8.05 14.11
CA ASN A 207 3.84 7.39 15.27
C ASN A 207 4.88 6.63 16.10
N PHE A 208 5.84 5.99 15.45
CA PHE A 208 6.93 5.30 16.15
C PHE A 208 7.80 6.28 16.95
N ILE A 209 8.18 7.42 16.37
CA ILE A 209 8.93 8.47 17.08
C ILE A 209 8.13 9.02 18.27
N GLN A 210 6.84 9.30 18.08
CA GLN A 210 5.97 9.83 19.13
C GLN A 210 5.83 8.84 20.29
N GLN A 211 5.68 7.55 20.00
CA GLN A 211 5.59 6.50 21.03
C GLN A 211 6.83 6.46 21.93
N HIS A 212 7.99 6.84 21.39
CA HIS A 212 9.24 6.96 22.15
C HIS A 212 9.45 8.38 22.71
N ASN A 213 8.39 9.11 23.02
CA ASN A 213 8.40 10.47 23.62
C ASN A 213 9.23 11.50 22.84
N ASN A 214 9.36 11.34 21.52
CA ASN A 214 10.32 12.13 20.72
C ASN A 214 11.76 12.07 21.26
N ALA A 215 12.08 11.04 22.05
CA ALA A 215 13.37 10.73 22.65
C ALA A 215 13.87 9.41 22.04
N PRO A 216 14.36 9.44 20.79
CA PRO A 216 14.61 8.24 20.01
C PRO A 216 15.96 7.59 20.30
N SER A 217 16.48 7.75 21.52
CA SER A 217 17.52 6.88 22.10
C SER A 217 17.11 5.41 22.13
N HIS A 218 15.83 5.11 21.87
CA HIS A 218 15.29 3.75 21.76
C HIS A 218 15.05 3.32 20.31
N ILE A 219 15.28 4.20 19.32
CA ILE A 219 15.11 3.85 17.91
C ILE A 219 16.45 3.39 17.35
N ALA A 220 16.52 2.13 16.95
CA ALA A 220 17.60 1.59 16.14
C ALA A 220 17.50 2.18 14.71
N TRP A 221 17.93 3.44 14.55
CA TRP A 221 17.91 4.13 13.25
C TRP A 221 18.80 3.44 12.22
N GLN A 222 19.90 2.82 12.65
CA GLN A 222 20.85 2.16 11.76
C GLN A 222 20.18 1.08 10.90
N PRO A 223 19.39 0.13 11.46
CA PRO A 223 18.55 -0.77 10.66
C PRO A 223 17.68 -0.09 9.61
N VAL A 224 17.05 1.05 9.92
CA VAL A 224 16.20 1.78 8.96
C VAL A 224 17.04 2.41 7.85
N ILE A 225 18.18 3.02 8.19
CA ILE A 225 19.15 3.58 7.24
C ILE A 225 19.69 2.49 6.32
N ASP A 226 20.10 1.36 6.88
CA ASP A 226 20.62 0.22 6.14
C ASP A 226 19.55 -0.32 5.18
N CYS A 227 18.30 -0.43 5.63
CA CYS A 227 17.18 -0.81 4.76
C CYS A 227 16.98 0.21 3.64
N ALA A 228 16.99 1.52 3.93
CA ALA A 228 16.83 2.55 2.91
C ALA A 228 17.97 2.53 1.88
N ALA A 229 19.23 2.37 2.32
CA ALA A 229 20.38 2.23 1.43
C ALA A 229 20.31 0.94 0.60
N ASN A 230 19.91 -0.18 1.21
CA ASN A 230 19.68 -1.44 0.51
C ASN A 230 18.57 -1.33 -0.53
N ASN A 231 17.52 -0.56 -0.25
CA ASN A 231 16.43 -0.30 -1.19
C ASN A 231 16.93 0.46 -2.42
N VAL A 232 17.83 1.43 -2.28
CA VAL A 232 18.50 2.10 -3.43
C VAL A 232 19.16 1.07 -4.33
N SER A 233 19.94 0.15 -3.74
CA SER A 233 20.62 -0.91 -4.49
C SER A 233 19.64 -1.86 -5.17
N LYS A 234 18.67 -2.42 -4.43
CA LYS A 234 17.68 -3.35 -4.97
C LYS A 234 16.89 -2.75 -6.12
N TYR A 235 16.33 -1.55 -5.92
CA TYR A 235 15.49 -0.94 -6.95
C TYR A 235 16.26 -0.45 -8.17
N SER A 236 17.57 -0.15 -8.06
CA SER A 236 18.38 0.32 -9.19
C SER A 236 18.32 -0.58 -10.42
N THR A 237 18.13 -1.90 -10.22
CA THR A 237 18.00 -2.90 -11.28
C THR A 237 16.55 -3.27 -11.61
N PHE A 238 15.58 -2.74 -10.86
CA PHE A 238 14.17 -3.10 -10.97
C PHE A 238 13.36 -2.17 -11.87
N TRP A 239 13.81 -0.93 -12.10
CA TRP A 239 13.00 0.11 -12.73
C TRP A 239 12.45 -0.24 -14.11
N ASP A 240 13.27 -0.84 -14.97
CA ASP A 240 12.82 -1.26 -16.31
C ASP A 240 11.78 -2.36 -16.21
N LYS A 241 12.00 -3.33 -15.31
CA LYS A 241 11.03 -4.41 -15.04
C LYS A 241 9.73 -3.86 -14.47
N LEU A 242 9.79 -2.87 -13.58
CA LEU A 242 8.61 -2.19 -13.05
C LEU A 242 7.82 -1.49 -14.18
N PHE A 243 8.52 -0.78 -15.07
CA PHE A 243 7.89 -0.14 -16.23
C PHE A 243 7.15 -1.16 -17.10
N HIS A 244 7.79 -2.26 -17.50
CA HIS A 244 7.14 -3.29 -18.32
C HIS A 244 5.95 -3.96 -17.62
N LYS A 245 5.98 -4.07 -16.29
CA LYS A 245 4.88 -4.66 -15.52
C LYS A 245 3.70 -3.72 -15.33
N ILE A 246 3.92 -2.42 -15.26
CA ILE A 246 2.85 -1.45 -14.99
C ILE A 246 2.12 -1.01 -16.26
N ILE A 247 2.79 -1.01 -17.42
CA ILE A 247 2.16 -0.58 -18.69
C ILE A 247 0.85 -1.33 -18.99
N PRO A 248 0.75 -2.67 -18.84
CA PRO A 248 -0.51 -3.38 -19.03
C PRO A 248 -1.64 -2.88 -18.11
N VAL A 249 -1.33 -2.49 -16.87
CA VAL A 249 -2.32 -1.93 -15.92
C VAL A 249 -2.89 -0.61 -16.46
N PHE A 250 -2.03 0.29 -16.92
CA PHE A 250 -2.46 1.56 -17.51
C PHE A 250 -3.31 1.36 -18.76
N GLN A 251 -2.91 0.44 -19.65
CA GLN A 251 -3.63 0.15 -20.88
C GLN A 251 -5.04 -0.38 -20.63
N VAL A 252 -5.21 -1.15 -19.55
CA VAL A 252 -6.51 -1.70 -19.13
C VAL A 252 -7.40 -0.61 -18.53
N LEU A 253 -6.86 0.21 -17.62
CA LEU A 253 -7.64 1.20 -16.86
C LEU A 253 -7.94 2.48 -17.64
N ILE A 254 -7.07 2.84 -18.58
CA ILE A 254 -7.14 4.09 -19.31
C ILE A 254 -6.87 3.82 -20.81
N PRO A 255 -7.78 3.07 -21.47
CA PRO A 255 -7.57 2.64 -22.83
C PRO A 255 -7.48 3.84 -23.79
N ASN A 256 -6.72 3.69 -24.87
CA ASN A 256 -6.58 4.67 -25.96
C ASN A 256 -5.89 6.00 -25.61
N ILE A 257 -5.30 6.13 -24.43
CA ILE A 257 -4.44 7.27 -24.11
C ILE A 257 -3.01 7.01 -24.59
N GLN A 258 -2.57 7.74 -25.62
CA GLN A 258 -1.21 7.59 -26.19
C GLN A 258 -0.09 7.93 -25.18
N THR A 259 -0.41 8.66 -24.11
CA THR A 259 0.55 9.12 -23.11
C THR A 259 0.67 8.22 -21.88
N VAL A 260 0.05 7.03 -21.84
CA VAL A 260 0.15 6.10 -20.69
C VAL A 260 1.60 5.77 -20.32
N SER A 261 2.46 5.58 -21.33
CA SER A 261 3.89 5.34 -21.14
C SER A 261 4.61 6.54 -20.52
N VAL A 262 4.18 7.76 -20.85
CA VAL A 262 4.75 8.98 -20.29
C VAL A 262 4.36 9.11 -18.81
N VAL A 263 3.09 8.88 -18.46
CA VAL A 263 2.63 8.93 -17.07
C VAL A 263 3.34 7.86 -16.23
N ALA A 264 3.42 6.63 -16.71
CA ALA A 264 4.16 5.56 -16.04
C ALA A 264 5.64 5.93 -15.81
N ALA A 265 6.29 6.53 -16.81
CA ALA A 265 7.68 6.98 -16.69
C ALA A 265 7.84 8.10 -15.65
N LEU A 266 6.91 9.06 -15.58
CA LEU A 266 6.92 10.14 -14.59
C LEU A 266 6.77 9.60 -13.15
N LEU A 267 5.87 8.64 -12.93
CA LEU A 267 5.68 7.99 -11.64
C LEU A 267 6.91 7.19 -11.21
N ILE A 268 7.55 6.46 -12.15
CA ILE A 268 8.81 5.76 -11.87
C ILE A 268 9.92 6.76 -11.56
N ASN A 269 9.99 7.89 -12.26
CA ASN A 269 10.97 8.93 -11.96
C ASN A 269 10.76 9.53 -10.57
N TYR A 270 9.50 9.71 -10.15
CA TYR A 270 9.18 10.08 -8.77
C TYR A 270 9.73 9.04 -7.78
N LEU A 271 9.47 7.74 -7.98
CA LEU A 271 9.97 6.68 -7.08
C LEU A 271 11.50 6.65 -7.03
N LYS A 272 12.17 6.81 -8.17
CA LYS A 272 13.64 6.91 -8.25
C LYS A 272 14.15 8.03 -7.36
N ASN A 273 13.58 9.23 -7.49
CA ASN A 273 13.97 10.39 -6.69
C ASN A 273 13.70 10.14 -5.19
N ARG A 274 12.53 9.60 -4.85
CA ARG A 274 12.15 9.30 -3.46
C ARG A 274 13.07 8.27 -2.80
N VAL A 275 13.39 7.18 -3.49
CA VAL A 275 14.33 6.15 -2.99
C VAL A 275 15.68 6.77 -2.66
N LEU A 276 16.21 7.64 -3.50
CA LEU A 276 17.47 8.36 -3.24
C LEU A 276 17.34 9.35 -2.08
N SER A 277 16.26 10.14 -2.04
CA SER A 277 16.00 11.11 -0.97
C SER A 277 15.76 10.43 0.39
N SER A 278 15.17 9.24 0.40
CA SER A 278 14.85 8.49 1.61
C SER A 278 16.09 8.13 2.42
N ALA A 279 17.13 7.61 1.75
CA ALA A 279 18.40 7.29 2.39
C ALA A 279 19.06 8.53 3.05
N SER A 280 19.06 9.65 2.33
CA SER A 280 19.56 10.94 2.85
C SER A 280 18.72 11.48 4.01
N ARG A 281 17.40 11.32 3.95
CA ARG A 281 16.45 11.73 5.01
C ARG A 281 16.73 10.96 6.30
N PHE A 282 16.83 9.64 6.25
CA PHE A 282 17.08 8.82 7.44
C PHE A 282 18.48 9.07 8.05
N THR A 283 19.49 9.31 7.22
CA THR A 283 20.82 9.72 7.70
C THR A 283 20.76 11.05 8.45
N SER A 284 20.03 12.03 7.91
CA SER A 284 19.82 13.33 8.56
C SER A 284 19.06 13.20 9.88
N LEU A 285 18.01 12.36 9.93
CA LEU A 285 17.25 12.09 11.15
C LEU A 285 18.14 11.45 12.24
N SER A 286 18.93 10.44 11.88
CA SER A 286 19.87 9.81 12.83
C SER A 286 20.90 10.80 13.37
N THR A 287 21.45 11.66 12.51
CA THR A 287 22.38 12.72 12.93
C THR A 287 21.71 13.71 13.89
N HIS A 288 20.50 14.18 13.54
CA HIS A 288 19.72 15.09 14.37
C HIS A 288 19.49 14.50 15.77
N TYR A 289 19.03 13.25 15.84
CA TYR A 289 18.73 12.63 17.13
C TYR A 289 19.98 12.27 17.94
N SER A 290 21.06 11.87 17.28
CA SER A 290 22.36 11.69 17.95
C SER A 290 22.81 13.00 18.61
N SER A 291 22.57 14.15 17.97
CA SER A 291 22.89 15.47 18.56
C SER A 291 22.05 15.81 19.79
N LEU A 292 20.88 15.18 19.96
CA LEU A 292 20.00 15.32 21.12
C LEU A 292 20.31 14.31 22.24
N GLY A 293 21.42 13.59 22.14
CA GLY A 293 21.85 12.60 23.14
C GLY A 293 21.21 11.22 22.99
N ALA A 294 20.57 10.94 21.85
CA ALA A 294 20.12 9.59 21.53
C ALA A 294 21.34 8.68 21.29
N VAL A 295 21.51 7.66 22.13
CA VAL A 295 22.49 6.60 21.90
C VAL A 295 21.82 5.56 21.02
N ALA A 296 22.45 5.14 19.93
CA ALA A 296 21.95 4.01 19.15
C ALA A 296 21.88 2.76 20.05
N PRO A 297 20.77 2.01 20.06
CA PRO A 297 20.70 0.73 20.76
C PRO A 297 21.69 -0.30 20.21
#